data_AF-A0A6A3B7T7-F1
#
_entry.id   AF-A0A6A3B7T7-F1
#
_cell.length_a   1.000
_cell.length_b   1.000
_cell.length_c   1.000
_cell.angle_alpha   90.00
_cell.angle_beta   90.00
_cell.angle_gamma   90.00
#
_symmetry.space_group_name_H-M   'P 1'
#
loop_
_entity.id
_entity.type
_entity.pdbx_description
1 polymer ?
#
loop_
_entity_poly.entity_id
_entity_poly.type
_entity_poly.pdbx_seq_one_letter_code
_entity_poly.pdbx_strand_id
1 'polypeptide(L)'
;MVQAQNNGWAGIVVNDCVRDVDEINGCDIGVRAFHSHPMKGNKKGIGEKHVPITIPGTRICDGEWLYADTDDILISKTELSV
;
A
#
# COMPACT_ATOMS: atom_id res chain seq x y z
N MET A 1 -0.86 -8.41 -7.73
CA MET A 1 -1.92 -7.44 -7.37
C MET A 1 -3.32 -8.00 -7.59
N VAL A 2 -3.51 -8.87 -8.61
CA VAL A 2 -4.76 -9.58 -8.90
C VAL A 2 -5.51 -10.16 -7.68
N GLN A 3 -4.82 -10.81 -6.74
CA GLN A 3 -5.47 -11.35 -5.54
C GLN A 3 -6.08 -10.27 -4.64
N ALA A 4 -5.42 -9.11 -4.49
CA ALA A 4 -5.94 -8.02 -3.69
C ALA A 4 -7.17 -7.39 -4.34
N GLN A 5 -7.15 -7.22 -5.66
CA GLN A 5 -8.32 -6.79 -6.44
C GLN A 5 -9.50 -7.76 -6.25
N ASN A 6 -9.28 -9.07 -6.40
CA ASN A 6 -10.33 -10.08 -6.22
C ASN A 6 -10.89 -10.11 -4.78
N ASN A 7 -10.11 -9.69 -3.80
CA ASN A 7 -10.54 -9.57 -2.41
C ASN A 7 -11.22 -8.23 -2.09
N GLY A 8 -11.44 -7.37 -3.10
CA GLY A 8 -12.11 -6.07 -2.94
C GLY A 8 -11.29 -5.01 -2.21
N TRP A 9 -9.95 -5.12 -2.23
CA TRP A 9 -9.10 -4.10 -1.63
C TRP A 9 -9.14 -2.82 -2.47
N ALA A 10 -9.30 -1.66 -1.82
CA ALA A 10 -9.25 -0.36 -2.50
C ALA A 10 -7.85 -0.02 -3.03
N GLY A 11 -6.81 -0.42 -2.29
CA GLY A 11 -5.44 -0.14 -2.68
C GLY A 11 -4.37 -0.72 -1.75
N ILE A 12 -3.11 -0.59 -2.16
CA ILE A 12 -1.92 -1.02 -1.43
C ILE A 12 -0.87 0.08 -1.50
N VAL A 13 -0.29 0.44 -0.35
CA VAL A 13 0.91 1.29 -0.26
C VAL A 13 2.08 0.44 0.24
N VAL A 14 3.19 0.47 -0.49
CA VAL A 14 4.41 -0.26 -0.20
C VAL A 14 5.52 0.74 0.09
N ASN A 15 6.03 0.78 1.32
CA ASN A 15 7.21 1.57 1.68
C ASN A 15 8.52 0.89 1.21
N ASP A 16 8.56 0.48 -0.05
CA ASP A 16 9.68 -0.20 -0.73
C ASP A 16 9.35 -0.26 -2.24
N CYS A 17 9.93 -1.23 -2.95
CA CYS A 17 9.77 -1.45 -4.37
C CYS A 17 8.71 -2.52 -4.69
N VAL A 18 8.11 -2.42 -5.87
CA VAL A 18 7.20 -3.43 -6.45
C VAL A 18 7.81 -4.08 -7.70
N ARG A 19 7.18 -5.12 -8.23
CA ARG A 19 7.61 -5.85 -9.43
C ARG A 19 6.43 -6.01 -10.38
N ASP A 20 6.72 -6.28 -11.65
CA ASP A 20 5.72 -6.62 -12.69
C ASP A 20 4.76 -5.44 -12.92
N VAL A 21 5.32 -4.23 -13.10
CA VAL A 21 4.56 -2.97 -13.18
C VAL A 21 3.47 -2.98 -14.26
N ASP A 22 3.70 -3.65 -15.39
CA ASP A 22 2.71 -3.76 -16.47
C ASP A 22 1.49 -4.59 -16.03
N GLU A 23 1.70 -5.66 -15.26
CA GLU A 23 0.61 -6.45 -14.67
C GLU A 23 -0.15 -5.64 -13.62
N ILE A 24 0.58 -4.87 -12.80
CA ILE A 24 0.00 -4.00 -11.78
C ILE A 24 -0.90 -2.93 -12.43
N ASN A 25 -0.42 -2.28 -13.48
CA ASN A 25 -1.16 -1.24 -14.21
C ASN A 25 -2.41 -1.78 -14.93
N GLY A 26 -2.49 -3.09 -15.15
CA GLY A 26 -3.69 -3.75 -15.67
C GLY A 26 -4.72 -4.12 -14.61
N CYS A 27 -4.42 -3.94 -13.32
CA CYS A 27 -5.33 -4.25 -12.22
C CYS A 27 -6.19 -3.03 -11.85
N ASP A 28 -7.45 -3.27 -11.50
CA ASP A 28 -8.40 -2.25 -11.01
C ASP A 28 -8.26 -2.08 -9.48
N ILE A 29 -7.05 -1.68 -9.06
CA ILE A 29 -6.69 -1.44 -7.65
C ILE A 29 -5.60 -0.37 -7.56
N GLY A 30 -5.70 0.53 -6.59
CA GLY A 30 -4.66 1.54 -6.36
C GLY A 30 -3.36 0.93 -5.83
N VAL A 31 -2.21 1.29 -6.40
CA VAL A 31 -0.89 0.84 -5.90
C VAL A 31 0.08 2.01 -5.83
N ARG A 32 0.70 2.21 -4.66
CA ARG A 32 1.80 3.16 -4.46
C ARG A 32 3.05 2.46 -3.93
N ALA A 33 4.20 2.79 -4.50
CA ALA A 33 5.50 2.27 -4.12
C ALA A 33 6.60 3.27 -4.52
N PHE A 34 7.80 3.16 -3.95
CA PHE A 34 8.89 4.08 -4.30
C PHE A 34 9.48 3.81 -5.68
N HIS A 35 9.71 2.54 -6.00
CA HIS A 35 10.35 2.13 -7.27
C HIS A 35 9.82 0.78 -7.74
N SER A 36 10.20 0.40 -8.97
CA SER A 36 10.10 -0.98 -9.44
C SER A 36 11.44 -1.69 -9.28
N HIS A 37 11.44 -2.94 -8.84
CA HIS A 37 12.63 -3.78 -8.76
C HIS A 37 12.36 -5.21 -9.26
N PRO A 38 13.15 -5.75 -10.20
CA PRO A 38 12.87 -7.03 -10.85
C PRO A 38 13.11 -8.25 -9.94
N MET A 39 13.96 -8.11 -8.93
CA MET A 39 14.27 -9.21 -8.01
C MET A 39 13.08 -9.45 -7.08
N LYS A 40 12.66 -10.72 -6.99
CA LYS A 40 11.59 -11.12 -6.08
C LYS A 40 12.07 -11.02 -4.63
N GLY A 41 11.28 -10.38 -3.78
CA GLY A 41 11.54 -10.33 -2.34
C GLY A 41 11.59 -11.71 -1.68
N ASN A 42 12.48 -11.87 -0.71
CA ASN A 42 12.61 -13.09 0.07
C ASN A 42 11.43 -13.26 1.04
N LYS A 43 10.63 -14.31 0.86
CA LYS A 43 9.52 -14.64 1.77
C LYS A 43 10.03 -15.40 3.00
N LYS A 44 10.63 -14.68 3.96
CA LYS A 44 11.11 -15.29 5.21
C LYS A 44 10.00 -15.58 6.23
N GLY A 45 8.76 -15.15 5.98
CA GLY A 45 7.64 -15.32 6.91
C GLY A 45 7.75 -14.47 8.19
N ILE A 46 8.67 -13.50 8.19
CA ILE A 46 8.92 -12.58 9.29
C ILE A 46 8.16 -11.29 9.02
N GLY A 47 7.50 -10.75 10.05
CA GLY A 47 6.79 -9.48 9.99
C GLY A 47 5.70 -9.41 11.06
N GLU A 48 5.34 -8.19 11.45
CA GLU A 48 4.25 -7.92 12.39
C GLU A 48 3.04 -7.37 11.63
N LYS A 49 1.84 -7.61 12.16
CA LYS A 49 0.57 -7.10 11.61
C LYS A 49 -0.17 -6.33 12.69
N HIS A 50 -0.97 -5.34 12.29
CA HIS A 50 -1.78 -4.53 13.20
C HIS A 50 -0.97 -3.79 14.28
N VAL A 51 0.31 -3.53 14.01
CA VAL A 51 1.18 -2.73 14.88
C VAL A 51 1.31 -1.31 14.33
N PRO A 52 1.40 -0.28 15.18
CA PRO A 52 1.66 1.07 14.72
C PRO A 52 3.00 1.14 13.98
N ILE A 53 2.99 1.71 12.78
CA ILE A 53 4.19 1.91 11.96
C ILE A 53 4.50 3.39 11.82
N THR A 54 5.73 3.72 11.43
CA THR A 54 6.12 5.09 11.08
C THR A 54 6.76 5.07 9.69
N ILE A 55 6.12 5.77 8.76
CA ILE A 55 6.52 5.91 7.34
C ILE A 55 6.74 7.41 7.11
N PRO A 56 7.86 7.83 6.50
CA PRO A 56 8.61 9.07 6.78
C PRO A 56 7.87 10.15 7.57
N GLY A 57 8.06 10.16 8.89
CA GLY A 57 7.53 11.20 9.79
C GLY A 57 6.07 11.04 10.21
N THR A 58 5.31 10.14 9.58
CA THR A 58 3.89 9.92 9.89
C THR A 58 3.69 8.58 10.60
N ARG A 59 3.11 8.64 11.81
CA ARG A 59 2.68 7.44 12.54
C ARG A 59 1.32 7.00 12.02
N ILE A 60 1.22 5.73 11.63
CA ILE A 60 0.00 5.11 11.11
C ILE A 60 -0.39 3.98 12.04
N CYS A 61 -1.65 3.97 12.48
CA CYS A 61 -2.22 2.94 13.34
C CYS A 61 -3.23 2.09 12.56
N ASP A 62 -3.40 0.84 13.01
CA ASP A 62 -4.47 -0.03 12.50
C ASP A 62 -5.84 0.62 12.72
N GLY A 63 -6.71 0.57 11.71
CA GLY A 63 -8.04 1.19 11.71
C GLY A 63 -8.09 2.67 11.30
N GLU A 64 -6.97 3.32 11.02
CA GLU A 64 -6.95 4.66 10.42
C GLU A 64 -7.27 4.62 8.92
N TRP A 65 -7.74 5.75 8.39
CA TRP A 65 -8.10 5.92 7.00
C TRP A 65 -6.91 6.41 6.18
N LEU A 66 -6.69 5.79 5.02
CA LEU A 66 -5.68 6.17 4.05
C LEU A 66 -6.37 6.63 2.76
N TYR A 67 -6.03 7.83 2.33
CA TYR A 67 -6.46 8.40 1.06
C TYR A 67 -5.22 8.60 0.18
N ALA A 68 -5.32 8.26 -1.10
CA ALA A 68 -4.22 8.42 -2.04
C ALA A 68 -4.78 8.84 -3.40
N ASP A 69 -4.14 9.82 -4.02
CA ASP A 69 -4.41 10.25 -5.40
C ASP A 69 -3.12 10.19 -6.23
N THR A 70 -3.02 10.94 -7.32
CA THR A 70 -1.84 11.03 -8.19
C THR A 70 -0.66 11.77 -7.58
N ASP A 71 -0.92 12.61 -6.58
CA ASP A 71 0.05 13.55 -6.05
C ASP A 71 0.57 13.06 -4.70
N ASP A 72 -0.33 12.73 -3.76
CA ASP A 72 0.04 12.51 -2.36
C ASP A 72 -0.78 11.40 -1.66
N ILE A 73 -0.37 11.11 -0.42
CA ILE A 73 -1.03 10.19 0.50
C ILE A 73 -1.38 10.94 1.80
N LEU A 74 -2.63 10.81 2.25
CA LEU A 74 -3.14 11.39 3.49
C LEU A 74 -3.59 10.28 4.45
N ILE A 75 -3.32 10.49 5.74
CA ILE A 75 -3.78 9.61 6.83
C ILE A 75 -4.71 10.38 7.75
N SER A 76 -5.84 9.77 8.11
CA SER A 76 -6.82 10.35 9.03
C SER A 76 -7.27 9.33 10.08
N LYS A 77 -7.47 9.81 11.31
CA LYS A 77 -8.02 9.00 12.40
C LYS A 77 -9.50 8.65 12.22
N THR A 78 -10.19 9.42 11.40
CA THR A 78 -11.62 9.27 11.13
C THR A 78 -11.88 9.36 9.64
N GLU A 79 -12.99 8.79 9.20
CA GLU A 79 -13.44 8.94 7.83
C GLU A 79 -13.66 10.43 7.53
N LEU A 80 -13.09 10.89 6.43
CA LEU A 80 -13.32 12.24 5.92
C LEU A 80 -14.54 12.20 5.01
N SER A 81 -15.54 13.03 5.30
CA SER A 81 -16.61 13.32 4.36
C SER A 81 -16.09 14.26 3.28
N VAL A 82 -16.20 13.84 2.03
CA VAL A 82 -15.96 14.67 0.85
C VAL A 82 -17.24 15.42 0.49
#